data_AF-A0AAN6YQ48-F1
#
_entry.id   AF-A0AAN6YQ48-F1
#
_cell.length_a   1.000
_cell.length_b   1.000
_cell.length_c   1.000
_cell.angle_alpha   90.00
_cell.angle_beta   90.00
_cell.angle_gamma   90.00
#
_symmetry.space_group_name_H-M   'P 1'
#
loop_
_entity.id
_entity.type
_entity.pdbx_description
1 polymer ?
#
loop_
_entity_poly.entity_id
_entity_poly.type
_entity_poly.pdbx_seq_one_letter_code
_entity_poly.pdbx_strand_id
1 'polypeptide(L)'
;MTTIGQDGSPSGQQTNNTNDAPGGRHSNDFKSINDISILPTRDEIAQSGKNNEFLPPTDWSQPHLVYPSDRDRAKRHIDCAFRPLRQAIFCPFQEAVRPYLKDGSIVEANKVGTCWAGYIYQGQISHVMVKPKVGLEAQLSFHESTSSAHTPYATNVKSLLLFVVTEKENPRIGTGDRMPMVTVRLASEYSSQVLFLSRLYVNQQFGHFISVFNLKPEAFLPTLENLQPMMKEGGMAFSKWFLPPPDPDNSNSQLIPPPILPPAYARLRNIPFRLDSIRTDYLGSTSKKRKIYINPKQLDEVDLEAVEKATGLDPGQSRALVAALTREYILIQGPPGSGKTHLGVRLLKVLVDYKSDVEAQLGPIVVICCTNHTLDRFLKHAVDLHINKMVRIGVEGHAEEIRVINGKEVSRARLAIEQLSQETDKEVEVKLKSAKGHLKHIVAARYNAVRGYFVEDDLRRLLDFLTKKYPNIGAQFGNCLDLGAQFDNCLDRLATWLECGKPQTEIRDVGVLLLEAENDVTSLSGDERDLLAKVWRSEMVTQQSEALFACLDRANKRRQTIRNNNSKKTDPHPSSSTRMLSG
;
A
#
# COMPACT_ATOMS: atom_id res chain seq x y z
N MET A 1 2.57 -70.88 42.01
CA MET A 1 2.35 -71.22 40.59
C MET A 1 1.20 -70.37 40.08
N THR A 2 1.27 -69.99 38.80
CA THR A 2 0.17 -69.39 37.98
C THR A 2 0.13 -67.85 37.85
N THR A 3 0.91 -67.36 36.87
CA THR A 3 0.61 -66.40 35.75
C THR A 3 -0.21 -65.10 35.94
N ILE A 4 0.48 -63.98 35.67
CA ILE A 4 0.26 -62.88 34.69
C ILE A 4 -1.19 -62.43 34.36
N GLY A 5 -1.45 -61.13 34.58
CA GLY A 5 -2.45 -60.30 33.90
C GLY A 5 -2.33 -58.83 34.35
N GLN A 6 -1.74 -57.97 33.52
CA GLN A 6 -1.48 -56.55 33.78
C GLN A 6 -2.68 -55.65 33.44
N ASP A 7 -2.85 -54.61 34.27
CA ASP A 7 -3.87 -53.57 34.21
C ASP A 7 -3.85 -52.73 32.92
N GLY A 8 -5.02 -52.55 32.31
CA GLY A 8 -5.27 -51.64 31.21
C GLY A 8 -5.57 -50.22 31.71
N SER A 9 -4.72 -49.27 31.34
CA SER A 9 -4.91 -47.82 31.53
C SER A 9 -5.93 -47.25 30.52
N PRO A 10 -6.77 -46.26 30.90
CA PRO A 10 -7.67 -45.61 29.96
C PRO A 10 -6.92 -44.63 29.06
N SER A 11 -7.19 -44.74 27.76
CA SER A 11 -6.65 -43.97 26.64
C SER A 11 -6.72 -42.46 26.85
N GLY A 12 -5.55 -41.82 26.80
CA GLY A 12 -5.40 -40.37 26.86
C GLY A 12 -6.08 -39.65 25.68
N GLN A 13 -6.84 -38.62 26.01
CA GLN A 13 -7.21 -37.56 25.08
C GLN A 13 -5.93 -36.88 24.60
N GLN A 14 -5.62 -37.03 23.31
CA GLN A 14 -4.63 -36.18 22.64
C GLN A 14 -5.16 -34.76 22.66
N THR A 15 -4.55 -33.90 23.47
CA THR A 15 -4.68 -32.45 23.36
C THR A 15 -4.07 -32.03 22.03
N ASN A 16 -4.92 -31.70 21.05
CA ASN A 16 -4.51 -31.13 19.76
C ASN A 16 -3.64 -29.88 19.99
N ASN A 17 -2.43 -29.90 19.42
CA ASN A 17 -1.49 -28.78 19.42
C ASN A 17 -2.14 -27.50 18.86
N THR A 18 -2.16 -26.43 19.65
CA THR A 18 -2.69 -25.10 19.32
C THR A 18 -1.76 -24.27 18.42
N ASN A 19 -0.68 -24.85 17.87
CA ASN A 19 0.37 -24.10 17.14
C ASN A 19 0.12 -23.93 15.64
N ASP A 20 -0.85 -24.61 15.04
CA ASP A 20 -1.04 -24.58 13.57
C ASP A 20 -1.96 -23.45 13.09
N ALA A 21 -2.82 -22.90 13.95
CA ALA A 21 -3.75 -21.82 13.58
C ALA A 21 -3.13 -20.41 13.69
N PRO A 22 -3.60 -19.42 12.91
CA PRO A 22 -3.16 -18.04 13.10
C PRO A 22 -3.61 -17.45 14.44
N GLY A 23 -2.70 -16.77 15.13
CA GLY A 23 -2.91 -16.15 16.44
C GLY A 23 -1.76 -16.40 17.41
N GLY A 24 -1.15 -15.32 17.89
CA GLY A 24 -0.28 -15.35 19.09
C GLY A 24 1.21 -15.64 18.84
N ARG A 25 1.65 -15.85 17.59
CA ARG A 25 3.09 -16.05 17.29
C ARG A 25 3.92 -14.78 17.33
N HIS A 26 3.31 -13.62 17.09
CA HIS A 26 3.89 -12.26 17.20
C HIS A 26 2.76 -11.21 17.20
N SER A 27 3.08 -9.93 17.43
CA SER A 27 2.08 -8.84 17.51
C SER A 27 1.34 -8.53 16.21
N ASN A 28 1.69 -9.20 15.10
CA ASN A 28 1.08 -9.03 13.79
C ASN A 28 0.48 -10.34 13.24
N ASP A 29 0.36 -11.36 14.09
CA ASP A 29 -0.16 -12.67 13.73
C ASP A 29 -1.67 -12.74 14.00
N PHE A 30 -2.45 -12.14 13.11
CA PHE A 30 -3.92 -12.12 13.21
C PHE A 30 -4.57 -13.20 12.34
N LYS A 31 -5.76 -13.65 12.74
CA LYS A 31 -6.59 -14.61 11.97
C LYS A 31 -7.04 -14.02 10.64
N SER A 32 -7.56 -12.79 10.66
CA SER A 32 -8.01 -12.08 9.47
C SER A 32 -6.88 -11.22 8.91
N ILE A 33 -6.65 -11.30 7.60
CA ILE A 33 -5.62 -10.47 6.94
C ILE A 33 -5.93 -8.97 7.00
N ASN A 34 -7.18 -8.57 7.27
CA ASN A 34 -7.54 -7.15 7.41
C ASN A 34 -6.90 -6.50 8.63
N ASP A 35 -6.59 -7.31 9.64
CA ASP A 35 -6.02 -6.86 10.91
C ASP A 35 -4.49 -6.93 10.86
N ILE A 36 -3.93 -7.60 9.85
CA ILE A 36 -2.48 -7.71 9.63
C ILE A 36 -1.95 -6.40 9.03
N SER A 37 -0.98 -5.79 9.71
CA SER A 37 -0.17 -4.73 9.13
C SER A 37 0.66 -5.27 7.98
N ILE A 38 0.52 -4.63 6.80
CA ILE A 38 1.27 -5.04 5.61
C ILE A 38 2.77 -4.94 5.85
N LEU A 39 3.23 -3.83 6.44
CA LEU A 39 4.62 -3.69 6.88
C LEU A 39 4.86 -4.51 8.15
N PRO A 40 6.05 -5.16 8.28
CA PRO A 40 6.35 -5.98 9.44
C PRO A 40 6.49 -5.16 10.72
N THR A 41 5.98 -5.67 11.83
CA THR A 41 6.14 -5.02 13.14
C THR A 41 7.50 -5.33 13.76
N ARG A 42 7.91 -4.56 14.78
CA ARG A 42 9.16 -4.83 15.52
C ARG A 42 9.17 -6.26 16.07
N ASP A 43 8.10 -6.67 16.75
CA ASP A 43 8.05 -8.01 17.37
C ASP A 43 8.05 -9.11 16.31
N GLU A 44 7.39 -8.89 15.18
CA GLU A 44 7.44 -9.80 14.03
C GLU A 44 8.88 -9.98 13.54
N ILE A 45 9.65 -8.90 13.34
CA ILE A 45 11.05 -8.99 12.89
C ILE A 45 11.91 -9.73 13.94
N ALA A 46 11.73 -9.39 15.22
CA ALA A 46 12.52 -9.95 16.32
C ALA A 46 12.26 -11.46 16.52
N GLN A 47 11.01 -11.89 16.36
CA GLN A 47 10.56 -13.26 16.54
C GLN A 47 10.60 -14.09 15.24
N SER A 48 10.80 -13.44 14.09
CA SER A 48 10.88 -14.14 12.81
C SER A 48 12.07 -15.12 12.83
N GLY A 49 11.78 -16.36 12.45
CA GLY A 49 12.66 -17.52 12.40
C GLY A 49 11.98 -18.54 11.50
N LYS A 50 12.69 -19.58 11.05
CA LYS A 50 12.25 -20.47 9.95
C LYS A 50 10.81 -21.04 10.07
N ASN A 51 10.17 -21.03 11.24
CA ASN A 51 8.85 -21.59 11.48
C ASN A 51 7.84 -20.64 12.16
N ASN A 52 8.02 -19.30 12.15
CA ASN A 52 7.17 -18.42 12.98
C ASN A 52 6.02 -17.70 12.23
N GLU A 53 5.86 -17.93 10.93
CA GLU A 53 4.77 -17.37 10.14
C GLU A 53 3.77 -18.43 9.70
N PHE A 54 2.48 -18.13 9.83
CA PHE A 54 1.43 -18.97 9.29
C PHE A 54 1.30 -18.72 7.80
N LEU A 55 1.69 -19.74 7.04
CA LEU A 55 1.43 -19.84 5.62
C LEU A 55 0.32 -20.88 5.42
N PRO A 56 -0.79 -20.50 4.77
CA PRO A 56 -1.89 -21.41 4.56
C PRO A 56 -1.47 -22.53 3.58
N PRO A 57 -2.01 -23.76 3.74
CA PRO A 57 -1.67 -24.87 2.87
C PRO A 57 -2.08 -24.58 1.43
N THR A 58 -1.17 -24.89 0.49
CA THR A 58 -1.42 -24.78 -0.96
C THR A 58 -2.32 -25.89 -1.49
N ASP A 59 -2.42 -27.01 -0.77
CA ASP A 59 -3.32 -28.11 -1.07
C ASP A 59 -4.77 -27.74 -0.73
N TRP A 60 -5.60 -27.66 -1.77
CA TRP A 60 -7.01 -27.27 -1.66
C TRP A 60 -7.89 -28.33 -1.00
N SER A 61 -7.44 -29.60 -0.96
CA SER A 61 -8.16 -30.67 -0.29
C SER A 61 -8.13 -30.56 1.24
N GLN A 62 -7.13 -29.87 1.79
CA GLN A 62 -7.01 -29.65 3.22
C GLN A 62 -7.90 -28.49 3.67
N PRO A 63 -8.56 -28.59 4.84
CA PRO A 63 -9.37 -27.50 5.37
C PRO A 63 -8.48 -26.30 5.73
N HIS A 64 -8.91 -25.11 5.35
CA HIS A 64 -8.23 -23.88 5.75
C HIS A 64 -8.61 -23.54 7.19
N LEU A 65 -7.63 -23.44 8.10
CA LEU A 65 -7.86 -23.26 9.55
C LEU A 65 -8.69 -22.02 9.92
N VAL A 66 -8.69 -20.99 9.06
CA VAL A 66 -9.51 -19.77 9.24
C VAL A 66 -10.82 -19.80 8.46
N TYR A 67 -10.87 -20.55 7.35
CA TYR A 67 -11.98 -20.51 6.37
C TYR A 67 -12.35 -21.93 5.96
N PRO A 68 -12.90 -22.74 6.88
CA PRO A 68 -13.13 -24.16 6.65
C PRO A 68 -14.34 -24.44 5.75
N SER A 69 -15.17 -23.44 5.44
CA SER A 69 -16.42 -23.61 4.69
C SER A 69 -16.24 -23.42 3.18
N ASP A 70 -16.99 -24.20 2.38
CA ASP A 70 -17.03 -24.05 0.91
C ASP A 70 -17.57 -22.69 0.46
N ARG A 71 -18.39 -22.04 1.29
CA ARG A 71 -18.90 -20.68 1.04
C ARG A 71 -17.81 -19.61 1.15
N ASP A 72 -16.66 -19.93 1.76
CA ASP A 72 -15.55 -19.01 1.98
C ASP A 72 -14.35 -19.24 1.04
N ARG A 73 -14.51 -20.01 -0.05
CA ARG A 73 -13.42 -20.33 -1.00
C ARG A 73 -12.72 -19.11 -1.60
N ALA A 74 -13.46 -18.03 -1.85
CA ALA A 74 -12.87 -16.76 -2.29
C ALA A 74 -11.98 -16.12 -1.22
N LYS A 75 -12.42 -16.15 0.04
CA LYS A 75 -11.65 -15.64 1.18
C LYS A 75 -10.39 -16.49 1.40
N ARG A 76 -10.51 -17.82 1.33
CA ARG A 76 -9.37 -18.75 1.32
C ARG A 76 -8.38 -18.41 0.22
N HIS A 77 -8.85 -18.21 -1.02
CA HIS A 77 -7.97 -17.86 -2.14
C HIS A 77 -7.20 -16.56 -1.88
N ILE A 78 -7.90 -15.53 -1.40
CA ILE A 78 -7.31 -14.23 -1.10
C ILE A 78 -6.29 -14.35 0.03
N ASP A 79 -6.56 -15.13 1.07
CA ASP A 79 -5.63 -15.38 2.18
C ASP A 79 -4.37 -16.14 1.69
N CYS A 80 -4.57 -17.18 0.89
CA CYS A 80 -3.51 -17.95 0.22
C CYS A 80 -2.68 -17.13 -0.77
N ALA A 81 -3.19 -16.00 -1.28
CA ALA A 81 -2.42 -15.07 -2.08
C ALA A 81 -1.71 -14.03 -1.20
N PHE A 82 -2.40 -13.48 -0.20
CA PHE A 82 -1.91 -12.37 0.62
C PHE A 82 -0.72 -12.77 1.49
N ARG A 83 -0.84 -13.83 2.30
CA ARG A 83 0.21 -14.18 3.29
C ARG A 83 1.53 -14.58 2.60
N PRO A 84 1.54 -15.46 1.58
CA PRO A 84 2.77 -15.81 0.90
C PRO A 84 3.37 -14.64 0.11
N LEU A 85 2.54 -13.79 -0.52
CA LEU A 85 3.03 -12.61 -1.24
C LEU A 85 3.70 -11.62 -0.29
N ARG A 86 3.02 -11.27 0.82
CA ARG A 86 3.56 -10.41 1.86
C ARG A 86 4.89 -10.98 2.39
N GLN A 87 4.92 -12.29 2.65
CA GLN A 87 6.11 -12.94 3.18
C GLN A 87 7.28 -12.90 2.19
N ALA A 88 7.02 -13.20 0.91
CA ALA A 88 8.05 -13.14 -0.14
C ALA A 88 8.67 -11.73 -0.28
N ILE A 89 7.91 -10.67 0.00
CA ILE A 89 8.36 -9.29 -0.09
C ILE A 89 9.19 -8.88 1.14
N PHE A 90 8.72 -9.21 2.35
CA PHE A 90 9.31 -8.69 3.59
C PHE A 90 10.27 -9.64 4.30
N CYS A 91 10.26 -10.94 4.01
CA CYS A 91 11.20 -11.88 4.61
C CYS A 91 12.67 -11.44 4.44
N PRO A 92 13.16 -11.05 3.24
CA PRO A 92 14.54 -10.60 3.10
C PRO A 92 14.85 -9.35 3.94
N PHE A 93 13.88 -8.46 4.11
CA PHE A 93 14.00 -7.28 4.97
C PHE A 93 14.06 -7.66 6.45
N GLN A 94 13.17 -8.55 6.91
CA GLN A 94 13.15 -9.02 8.29
C GLN A 94 14.47 -9.72 8.64
N GLU A 95 14.99 -10.60 7.78
CA GLU A 95 16.25 -11.31 7.99
C GLU A 95 17.45 -10.37 8.05
N ALA A 96 17.45 -9.30 7.25
CA ALA A 96 18.52 -8.30 7.24
C ALA A 96 18.54 -7.42 8.51
N VAL A 97 17.38 -7.09 9.08
CA VAL A 97 17.25 -6.21 10.26
C VAL A 97 17.27 -6.96 11.59
N ARG A 98 16.86 -8.23 11.59
CA ARG A 98 16.70 -9.04 12.81
C ARG A 98 17.96 -9.14 13.68
N PRO A 99 19.18 -9.37 13.15
CA PRO A 99 20.37 -9.47 13.98
C PRO A 99 20.62 -8.19 14.78
N TYR A 100 20.38 -7.04 14.15
CA TYR A 100 20.51 -5.75 14.83
C TYR A 100 19.54 -5.62 16.01
N LEU A 101 18.30 -6.11 15.87
CA LEU A 101 17.33 -6.10 16.96
C LEU A 101 17.65 -7.11 18.08
N LYS A 102 18.44 -8.16 17.81
CA LYS A 102 18.76 -9.22 18.77
C LYS A 102 20.02 -8.90 19.58
N ASP A 103 21.09 -8.50 18.91
CA ASP A 103 22.41 -8.34 19.54
C ASP A 103 23.19 -7.10 19.04
N GLY A 104 22.59 -6.27 18.18
CA GLY A 104 23.24 -5.08 17.62
C GLY A 104 24.26 -5.34 16.54
N SER A 105 24.36 -6.59 16.07
CA SER A 105 25.13 -6.92 14.88
C SER A 105 24.39 -6.50 13.61
N ILE A 106 25.15 -6.15 12.57
CA ILE A 106 24.62 -6.05 11.21
C ILE A 106 25.13 -7.27 10.46
N VAL A 107 24.29 -7.86 9.63
CA VAL A 107 24.78 -8.75 8.57
C VAL A 107 25.40 -7.85 7.51
N GLU A 108 26.73 -7.67 7.55
CA GLU A 108 27.46 -7.10 6.41
C GLU A 108 27.10 -7.91 5.17
N ALA A 109 26.43 -7.26 4.21
CA ALA A 109 26.33 -7.53 2.78
C ALA A 109 26.59 -8.96 2.25
N ASN A 110 26.25 -10.01 2.99
CA ASN A 110 26.48 -11.40 2.61
C ASN A 110 25.13 -12.05 2.34
N LYS A 111 24.63 -11.80 1.12
CA LYS A 111 23.71 -12.67 0.36
C LYS A 111 22.49 -13.24 1.13
N VAL A 112 21.76 -12.41 1.87
CA VAL A 112 20.44 -12.79 2.39
C VAL A 112 19.37 -12.47 1.33
N GLY A 113 19.24 -13.34 0.33
CA GLY A 113 18.27 -13.16 -0.76
C GLY A 113 18.60 -11.99 -1.71
N THR A 114 17.60 -11.19 -2.07
CA THR A 114 17.73 -10.04 -3.00
C THR A 114 17.87 -8.67 -2.32
N CYS A 115 17.61 -8.58 -1.01
CA CYS A 115 17.69 -7.35 -0.23
C CYS A 115 18.99 -7.28 0.56
N TRP A 116 19.53 -6.06 0.71
CA TRP A 116 20.82 -5.84 1.34
C TRP A 116 20.63 -4.79 2.44
N ALA A 117 20.96 -5.10 3.70
CA ALA A 117 21.21 -4.07 4.71
C ALA A 117 22.63 -3.54 4.49
N GLY A 118 22.74 -2.24 4.23
CA GLY A 118 23.97 -1.62 3.77
C GLY A 118 24.81 -1.02 4.89
N TYR A 119 24.20 -0.18 5.72
CA TYR A 119 24.92 0.71 6.61
C TYR A 119 24.03 1.13 7.78
N ILE A 120 24.65 1.29 8.96
CA ILE A 120 24.06 1.98 10.11
C ILE A 120 24.62 3.39 10.16
N TYR A 121 23.72 4.35 10.30
CA TYR A 121 24.09 5.72 10.57
C TYR A 121 23.49 6.15 11.90
N GLN A 122 24.30 6.79 12.74
CA GLN A 122 23.77 7.48 13.90
C GLN A 122 23.31 8.86 13.45
N GLY A 123 22.07 9.21 13.78
CA GLY A 123 21.50 10.48 13.35
C GLY A 123 20.20 10.81 14.04
N GLN A 124 19.56 11.86 13.56
CA GLN A 124 18.31 12.38 14.11
C GLN A 124 17.44 12.93 12.99
N ILE A 125 16.18 13.20 13.33
CA ILE A 125 15.26 13.89 12.42
C ILE A 125 15.54 15.39 12.53
N SER A 126 16.10 15.99 11.49
CA SER A 126 16.48 17.41 11.47
C SER A 126 15.31 18.33 11.14
N HIS A 127 14.46 17.91 10.20
CA HIS A 127 13.32 18.71 9.74
C HIS A 127 12.11 17.81 9.44
N VAL A 128 10.90 18.34 9.62
CA VAL A 128 9.65 17.70 9.20
C VAL A 128 8.85 18.70 8.37
N MET A 129 8.25 18.27 7.27
CA MET A 129 7.53 19.13 6.33
C MET A 129 6.31 18.45 5.74
N VAL A 130 5.30 19.23 5.35
CA VAL A 130 4.15 18.73 4.58
C VAL A 130 4.24 19.27 3.15
N LYS A 131 4.53 18.39 2.18
CA LYS A 131 4.57 18.71 0.75
C LYS A 131 3.21 18.47 0.10
N PRO A 132 2.75 19.34 -0.82
CA PRO A 132 1.44 19.23 -1.48
C PRO A 132 1.21 17.87 -2.15
N LYS A 133 2.21 17.29 -2.82
CA LYS A 133 2.04 16.04 -3.58
C LYS A 133 2.27 14.79 -2.72
N VAL A 134 3.26 14.84 -1.83
CA VAL A 134 3.80 13.67 -1.15
C VAL A 134 3.19 13.45 0.25
N GLY A 135 2.69 14.50 0.90
CA GLY A 135 2.20 14.43 2.27
C GLY A 135 3.29 14.79 3.28
N LEU A 136 3.37 14.05 4.39
CA LEU A 136 4.35 14.28 5.46
C LEU A 136 5.71 13.69 5.10
N GLU A 137 6.74 14.53 5.04
CA GLU A 137 8.13 14.12 4.86
C GLU A 137 9.00 14.57 6.03
N ALA A 138 10.10 13.86 6.23
CA ALA A 138 11.12 14.17 7.22
C ALA A 138 12.50 14.21 6.54
N GLN A 139 13.38 15.07 7.03
CA GLN A 139 14.80 15.05 6.70
C GLN A 139 15.56 14.38 7.83
N LEU A 140 16.36 13.40 7.47
CA LEU A 140 17.24 12.68 8.40
C LEU A 140 18.66 13.22 8.20
N SER A 141 19.27 13.74 9.27
CA SER A 141 20.68 14.12 9.30
C SER A 141 21.46 13.06 10.06
N PHE A 142 22.59 12.64 9.53
CA PHE A 142 23.35 11.55 10.13
C PHE A 142 24.86 11.70 9.91
N HIS A 143 25.63 10.99 10.72
CA HIS A 143 27.08 10.88 10.54
C HIS A 143 27.40 9.67 9.69
N GLU A 144 28.31 9.82 8.72
CA GLU A 144 28.93 8.66 8.07
C GLU A 144 29.76 7.93 9.11
N SER A 145 29.32 6.73 9.51
CA SER A 145 30.09 5.85 10.38
C SER A 145 31.05 5.04 9.52
N THR A 146 32.35 5.15 9.80
CA THR A 146 33.36 4.22 9.32
C THR A 146 33.20 2.89 10.04
N SER A 147 32.66 1.90 9.32
CA SER A 147 32.84 0.44 9.48
C SER A 147 32.92 -0.19 10.88
N SER A 148 32.05 -1.19 11.07
CA SER A 148 32.19 -2.39 11.95
C SER A 148 32.22 -2.26 13.48
N ALA A 149 31.82 -1.14 14.08
CA ALA A 149 31.61 -1.11 15.52
C ALA A 149 30.30 -1.83 15.90
N HIS A 150 30.40 -2.98 16.60
CA HIS A 150 29.29 -3.50 17.40
C HIS A 150 28.73 -2.35 18.25
N THR A 151 27.43 -2.08 18.14
CA THR A 151 26.78 -1.07 18.98
C THR A 151 26.17 -1.80 20.19
N PRO A 152 26.81 -1.76 21.38
CA PRO A 152 26.34 -2.50 22.57
C PRO A 152 24.97 -2.02 23.09
N TYR A 153 24.40 -0.96 22.50
CA TYR A 153 23.12 -0.36 22.88
C TYR A 153 21.89 -0.92 22.13
N ALA A 154 22.08 -1.83 21.17
CA ALA A 154 20.98 -2.26 20.30
C ALA A 154 19.99 -3.25 20.95
N THR A 155 20.39 -3.94 22.02
CA THR A 155 19.52 -4.89 22.75
C THR A 155 18.32 -4.21 23.42
N ASN A 156 18.32 -2.87 23.52
CA ASN A 156 17.25 -2.06 24.12
C ASN A 156 16.42 -1.24 23.10
N VAL A 157 16.44 -1.58 21.80
CA VAL A 157 15.58 -0.89 20.82
C VAL A 157 14.11 -1.13 21.17
N LYS A 158 13.42 -0.11 21.68
CA LYS A 158 12.00 -0.20 22.09
C LYS A 158 11.01 0.03 20.95
N SER A 159 11.41 0.79 19.93
CA SER A 159 10.51 1.27 18.86
C SER A 159 11.21 1.29 17.51
N LEU A 160 10.44 1.11 16.43
CA LEU A 160 10.93 1.07 15.04
C LEU A 160 10.06 1.98 14.16
N LEU A 161 10.70 2.79 13.30
CA LEU A 161 10.04 3.53 12.22
C LEU A 161 10.61 3.08 10.88
N LEU A 162 9.72 2.88 9.90
CA LEU A 162 10.08 2.51 8.55
C LEU A 162 9.90 3.71 7.63
N PHE A 163 10.93 3.99 6.83
CA PHE A 163 10.98 5.12 5.94
C PHE A 163 11.21 4.67 4.49
N VAL A 164 10.60 5.40 3.55
CA VAL A 164 10.89 5.29 2.12
C VAL A 164 11.63 6.56 1.70
N VAL A 165 12.78 6.38 1.05
CA VAL A 165 13.59 7.51 0.54
C VAL A 165 12.87 8.15 -0.65
N THR A 166 12.55 9.44 -0.55
CA THR A 166 11.85 10.18 -1.61
C THR A 166 12.81 11.01 -2.46
N GLU A 167 13.77 11.68 -1.82
CA GLU A 167 14.81 12.47 -2.49
C GLU A 167 16.15 12.16 -1.82
N LYS A 168 17.11 11.65 -2.62
CA LYS A 168 18.51 11.64 -2.22
C LYS A 168 19.07 13.01 -2.60
N GLU A 169 19.33 13.88 -1.63
CA GLU A 169 20.25 14.98 -1.92
C GLU A 169 21.59 14.34 -2.25
N ASN A 170 22.13 14.62 -3.44
CA ASN A 170 23.53 14.33 -3.70
C ASN A 170 24.31 15.15 -2.67
N PRO A 171 25.11 14.53 -1.78
CA PRO A 171 26.08 15.31 -1.03
C PRO A 171 26.99 15.91 -2.11
N ARG A 172 26.85 17.22 -2.36
CA ARG A 172 27.98 17.95 -2.90
C ARG A 172 29.03 17.83 -1.82
N ILE A 173 29.95 16.88 -1.99
CA ILE A 173 31.24 16.85 -1.31
C ILE A 173 31.93 18.14 -1.76
N GLY A 174 31.64 19.20 -1.02
CA GLY A 174 32.07 20.56 -1.29
C GLY A 174 32.29 21.20 0.06
N THR A 175 33.49 21.00 0.60
CA THR A 175 34.18 21.92 1.52
C THR A 175 33.26 22.65 2.51
N GLY A 176 32.55 21.92 3.36
CA GLY A 176 31.68 22.50 4.38
C GLY A 176 31.31 21.49 5.45
N ASP A 177 31.33 21.94 6.70
CA ASP A 177 31.11 21.22 7.96
C ASP A 177 29.65 20.74 8.18
N ARG A 178 28.92 20.40 7.10
CA ARG A 178 27.49 20.04 7.16
C ARG A 178 27.28 18.54 7.05
N MET A 179 26.55 17.98 8.00
CA MET A 179 26.16 16.56 8.01
C MET A 179 25.33 16.20 6.77
N PRO A 180 25.51 15.01 6.17
CA PRO A 180 24.68 14.53 5.08
C PRO A 180 23.22 14.41 5.50
N MET A 181 22.32 14.69 4.56
CA MET A 181 20.87 14.67 4.76
C MET A 181 20.17 13.84 3.69
N VAL A 182 19.12 13.12 4.10
CA VAL A 182 18.23 12.38 3.19
C VAL A 182 16.79 12.72 3.50
N THR A 183 15.99 12.97 2.46
CA THR A 183 14.55 13.19 2.60
C THR A 183 13.80 11.87 2.49
N VAL A 184 12.94 11.63 3.47
CA VAL A 184 12.19 10.40 3.62
C VAL A 184 10.71 10.67 3.89
N ARG A 185 9.89 9.67 3.60
CA ARG A 185 8.48 9.59 3.99
C ARG A 185 8.26 8.37 4.87
N LEU A 186 7.32 8.44 5.80
CA LEU A 186 6.89 7.25 6.55
C LEU A 186 6.33 6.19 5.58
N ALA A 187 6.76 4.93 5.74
CA ALA A 187 6.29 3.84 4.89
C ALA A 187 4.81 3.51 5.15
N SER A 188 4.35 3.70 6.39
CA SER A 188 2.93 3.72 6.77
C SER A 188 2.64 4.99 7.55
N GLU A 189 1.49 5.60 7.33
CA GLU A 189 1.06 6.78 8.10
C GLU A 189 -0.04 6.33 9.06
N TYR A 190 0.34 5.86 10.26
CA TYR A 190 -0.59 5.64 11.37
C TYR A 190 -0.46 6.75 12.41
N SER A 191 -1.55 7.06 13.12
CA SER A 191 -1.55 8.08 14.18
C SER A 191 -0.39 7.90 15.18
N SER A 192 -0.19 6.66 15.64
CA SER A 192 0.90 6.32 16.58
C SER A 192 2.30 6.57 16.01
N GLN A 193 2.50 6.37 14.71
CA GLN A 193 3.79 6.60 14.04
C GLN A 193 4.04 8.09 13.79
N VAL A 194 3.02 8.85 13.41
CA VAL A 194 3.11 10.32 13.29
C VAL A 194 3.42 10.95 14.64
N LEU A 195 2.75 10.48 15.71
CA LEU A 195 3.05 10.90 17.08
C LEU A 195 4.48 10.55 17.48
N PHE A 196 4.91 9.31 17.22
CA PHE A 196 6.26 8.88 17.57
C PHE A 196 7.33 9.69 16.82
N LEU A 197 7.15 9.91 15.51
CA LEU A 197 7.99 10.79 14.69
C LEU A 197 8.07 12.21 15.29
N SER A 198 6.91 12.77 15.67
CA SER A 198 6.82 14.12 16.24
C SER A 198 7.56 14.22 17.58
N ARG A 199 7.44 13.21 18.45
CA ARG A 199 8.17 13.13 19.71
C ARG A 199 9.68 13.04 19.50
N LEU A 200 10.13 12.19 18.58
CA LEU A 200 11.56 12.08 18.23
C LEU A 200 12.11 13.41 17.70
N TYR A 201 11.33 14.10 16.87
CA TYR A 201 11.69 15.39 16.29
C TYR A 201 11.77 16.51 17.34
N VAL A 202 10.77 16.62 18.23
CA VAL A 202 10.72 17.66 19.29
C VAL A 202 11.82 17.45 20.32
N ASN A 203 12.03 16.20 20.74
CA ASN A 203 13.02 15.85 21.77
C ASN A 203 14.45 15.70 21.22
N GLN A 204 14.67 15.96 19.93
CA GLN A 204 15.98 15.87 19.26
C GLN A 204 16.70 14.54 19.54
N GLN A 205 15.93 13.45 19.51
CA GLN A 205 16.43 12.14 19.89
C GLN A 205 17.31 11.59 18.77
N PHE A 206 18.51 11.16 19.14
CA PHE A 206 19.37 10.40 18.26
C PHE A 206 18.90 8.94 18.20
N GLY A 207 18.94 8.38 17.00
CA GLY A 207 18.65 6.99 16.73
C GLY A 207 19.63 6.41 15.72
N HIS A 208 19.43 5.13 15.44
CA HIS A 208 20.18 4.41 14.42
C HIS A 208 19.31 4.26 13.18
N PHE A 209 19.82 4.72 12.03
CA PHE A 209 19.21 4.54 10.72
C PHE A 209 19.86 3.36 10.02
N ILE A 210 19.04 2.40 9.57
CA ILE A 210 19.49 1.23 8.82
C ILE A 210 19.09 1.41 7.37
N SER A 211 20.07 1.49 6.46
CA SER A 211 19.77 1.54 5.03
C SER A 211 19.50 0.14 4.50
N VAL A 212 18.33 -0.05 3.88
CA VAL A 212 17.97 -1.29 3.18
C VAL A 212 17.82 -1.02 1.69
N PHE A 213 18.52 -1.78 0.87
CA PHE A 213 18.51 -1.69 -0.59
C PHE A 213 17.60 -2.76 -1.22
N ASN A 214 17.14 -2.48 -2.43
CA ASN A 214 16.30 -3.36 -3.28
C ASN A 214 14.90 -3.70 -2.77
N LEU A 215 14.49 -3.23 -1.60
CA LEU A 215 13.08 -3.26 -1.21
C LEU A 215 12.35 -2.05 -1.82
N LYS A 216 11.31 -2.31 -2.61
CA LYS A 216 10.43 -1.26 -3.16
C LYS A 216 9.00 -1.48 -2.66
N PRO A 217 8.66 -1.08 -1.42
CA PRO A 217 7.33 -1.31 -0.86
C PRO A 217 6.23 -0.75 -1.77
N GLU A 218 6.45 0.42 -2.37
CA GLU A 218 5.50 1.10 -3.24
C GLU A 218 5.06 0.29 -4.47
N ALA A 219 5.85 -0.70 -4.90
CA ALA A 219 5.49 -1.59 -6.00
C ALA A 219 4.45 -2.64 -5.61
N PHE A 220 4.33 -2.97 -4.32
CA PHE A 220 3.52 -4.09 -3.84
C PHE A 220 2.47 -3.70 -2.80
N LEU A 221 2.71 -2.62 -2.04
CA LEU A 221 1.78 -2.09 -1.05
C LEU A 221 0.38 -1.89 -1.65
N PRO A 222 0.18 -1.26 -2.82
CA PRO A 222 -1.16 -1.11 -3.38
C PRO A 222 -1.87 -2.44 -3.65
N THR A 223 -1.12 -3.48 -4.04
CA THR A 223 -1.68 -4.82 -4.28
C THR A 223 -2.14 -5.45 -2.97
N LEU A 224 -1.30 -5.44 -1.94
CA LEU A 224 -1.62 -5.99 -0.62
C LEU A 224 -2.76 -5.21 0.05
N GLU A 225 -2.76 -3.88 -0.05
CA GLU A 225 -3.82 -2.98 0.42
C GLU A 225 -5.17 -3.25 -0.26
N ASN A 226 -5.18 -3.69 -1.52
CA ASN A 226 -6.42 -4.03 -2.23
C ASN A 226 -6.93 -5.44 -1.88
N LEU A 227 -6.05 -6.39 -1.56
CA LEU A 227 -6.46 -7.75 -1.19
C LEU A 227 -7.23 -7.79 0.14
N GLN A 228 -6.89 -6.92 1.09
CA GLN A 228 -7.58 -6.81 2.37
C GLN A 228 -9.09 -6.47 2.21
N PRO A 229 -9.51 -5.35 1.60
CA PRO A 229 -10.92 -5.03 1.40
C PRO A 229 -11.63 -6.05 0.50
N MET A 230 -10.96 -6.61 -0.52
CA MET A 230 -11.52 -7.70 -1.33
C MET A 230 -11.95 -8.90 -0.48
N MET A 231 -11.25 -9.19 0.62
CA MET A 231 -11.65 -10.23 1.56
C MET A 231 -12.96 -9.90 2.30
N LYS A 232 -13.21 -8.63 2.63
CA LYS A 232 -14.47 -8.20 3.29
C LYS A 232 -15.65 -8.27 2.32
N GLU A 233 -15.43 -7.81 1.09
CA GLU A 233 -16.47 -7.72 0.07
C GLU A 233 -16.77 -9.08 -0.58
N GLY A 234 -15.85 -10.05 -0.48
CA GLY A 234 -15.96 -11.36 -1.13
C GLY A 234 -15.89 -11.29 -2.66
N GLY A 235 -15.66 -10.09 -3.21
CA GLY A 235 -15.57 -9.84 -4.64
C GLY A 235 -14.18 -10.16 -5.18
N MET A 236 -14.06 -11.25 -5.93
CA MET A 236 -12.86 -11.58 -6.70
C MET A 236 -13.19 -11.61 -8.19
N ALA A 237 -12.41 -10.89 -8.99
CA ALA A 237 -12.52 -10.96 -10.44
C ALA A 237 -12.31 -12.40 -10.92
N PHE A 238 -13.12 -12.84 -11.88
CA PHE A 238 -13.07 -14.20 -12.45
C PHE A 238 -13.29 -15.34 -11.44
N SER A 239 -13.87 -15.07 -10.26
CA SER A 239 -14.14 -16.08 -9.22
C SER A 239 -14.91 -17.28 -9.76
N LYS A 240 -15.90 -17.06 -10.62
CA LYS A 240 -16.67 -18.13 -11.28
C LYS A 240 -15.83 -19.13 -12.08
N TRP A 241 -14.64 -18.73 -12.54
CA TRP A 241 -13.74 -19.58 -13.33
C TRP A 241 -12.64 -20.20 -12.46
N PHE A 242 -12.09 -19.43 -11.51
CA PHE A 242 -11.02 -19.92 -10.63
C PHE A 242 -11.53 -20.71 -9.43
N LEU A 243 -12.78 -20.51 -9.04
CA LEU A 243 -13.43 -21.09 -7.87
C LEU A 243 -14.86 -21.57 -8.24
N PRO A 244 -15.01 -22.55 -9.15
CA PRO A 244 -16.32 -23.06 -9.54
C PRO A 244 -17.07 -23.63 -8.33
N PRO A 245 -18.41 -23.52 -8.25
CA PRO A 245 -19.17 -24.03 -7.12
C PRO A 245 -19.04 -25.57 -6.98
N PRO A 246 -19.07 -26.11 -5.75
CA PRO A 246 -19.16 -27.55 -5.56
C PRO A 246 -20.50 -28.09 -6.09
N ASP A 247 -20.48 -29.29 -6.65
CA ASP A 247 -21.68 -30.00 -7.11
C ASP A 247 -22.63 -30.27 -5.92
N PRO A 248 -23.89 -29.74 -5.94
CA PRO A 248 -24.83 -29.93 -4.85
C PRO A 248 -25.27 -31.39 -4.66
N ASP A 249 -25.16 -32.24 -5.69
CA ASP A 249 -25.73 -33.60 -5.69
C ASP A 249 -24.68 -34.70 -5.49
N ASN A 250 -23.39 -34.35 -5.34
CA ASN A 250 -22.30 -35.31 -5.33
C ASN A 250 -21.41 -35.13 -4.09
N SER A 251 -21.46 -36.09 -3.16
CA SER A 251 -20.72 -36.10 -1.89
C SER A 251 -19.20 -36.02 -2.05
N ASN A 252 -18.69 -36.25 -3.27
CA ASN A 252 -17.26 -36.20 -3.60
C ASN A 252 -16.74 -34.81 -3.97
N SER A 253 -17.55 -33.74 -3.84
CA SER A 253 -17.11 -32.36 -4.07
C SER A 253 -16.49 -32.13 -5.47
N GLN A 254 -16.94 -32.88 -6.48
CA GLN A 254 -16.48 -32.65 -7.85
C GLN A 254 -16.95 -31.26 -8.31
N LEU A 255 -16.03 -30.48 -8.86
CA LEU A 255 -16.29 -29.14 -9.34
C LEU A 255 -16.88 -29.22 -10.75
N ILE A 256 -18.12 -28.79 -10.95
CA ILE A 256 -18.69 -28.64 -12.30
C ILE A 256 -18.49 -27.18 -12.73
N PRO A 257 -17.56 -26.89 -13.66
CA PRO A 257 -17.43 -25.55 -14.18
C PRO A 257 -18.71 -25.19 -14.97
N PRO A 258 -19.31 -24.01 -14.76
CA PRO A 258 -20.45 -23.58 -15.54
C PRO A 258 -20.06 -23.49 -17.03
N PRO A 259 -21.02 -23.66 -17.96
CA PRO A 259 -20.74 -23.53 -19.39
C PRO A 259 -20.11 -22.17 -19.69
N ILE A 260 -18.98 -22.17 -20.38
CA ILE A 260 -18.26 -20.94 -20.69
C ILE A 260 -19.00 -20.22 -21.81
N LEU A 261 -19.74 -19.19 -21.42
CA LEU A 261 -20.46 -18.32 -22.34
C LEU A 261 -19.50 -17.49 -23.21
N PRO A 262 -19.95 -16.94 -24.35
CA PRO A 262 -19.18 -15.99 -25.13
C PRO A 262 -18.79 -14.73 -24.35
N PRO A 263 -17.76 -13.96 -24.75
CA PRO A 263 -17.38 -12.74 -24.04
C PRO A 263 -18.54 -11.76 -23.87
N ALA A 264 -18.63 -11.06 -22.74
CA ALA A 264 -19.76 -10.18 -22.42
C ALA A 264 -20.03 -9.12 -23.51
N TYR A 265 -18.99 -8.52 -24.07
CA TYR A 265 -19.07 -7.56 -25.17
C TYR A 265 -19.63 -8.16 -26.47
N ALA A 266 -19.55 -9.48 -26.63
CA ALA A 266 -20.04 -10.22 -27.79
C ALA A 266 -21.45 -10.82 -27.57
N ARG A 267 -21.99 -10.79 -26.34
CA ARG A 267 -23.33 -11.31 -26.04
C ARG A 267 -24.44 -10.33 -26.43
N LEU A 268 -24.21 -9.05 -26.12
CA LEU A 268 -25.20 -7.98 -26.24
C LEU A 268 -25.59 -7.73 -27.70
N ARG A 269 -24.67 -7.96 -28.64
CA ARG A 269 -24.84 -7.61 -30.05
C ARG A 269 -24.40 -8.79 -30.91
N ASN A 270 -25.22 -9.18 -31.87
CA ASN A 270 -24.99 -10.34 -32.74
C ASN A 270 -24.02 -10.00 -33.90
N ILE A 271 -22.91 -9.34 -33.59
CA ILE A 271 -21.93 -8.89 -34.58
C ILE A 271 -20.86 -9.98 -34.67
N PRO A 272 -20.66 -10.61 -35.83
CA PRO A 272 -19.62 -11.62 -35.99
C PRO A 272 -18.22 -11.00 -36.07
N PHE A 273 -17.22 -11.72 -35.57
CA PHE A 273 -15.82 -11.33 -35.73
C PHE A 273 -15.38 -11.56 -37.17
N ARG A 274 -14.78 -10.53 -37.79
CA ARG A 274 -14.21 -10.62 -39.14
C ARG A 274 -12.75 -11.02 -39.06
N LEU A 275 -12.34 -11.99 -39.86
CA LEU A 275 -10.93 -12.43 -39.90
C LEU A 275 -10.12 -11.81 -41.05
N ASP A 276 -10.70 -10.85 -41.78
CA ASP A 276 -10.11 -10.28 -43.01
C ASP A 276 -8.71 -9.68 -42.80
N SER A 277 -8.42 -9.20 -41.59
CA SER A 277 -7.17 -8.53 -41.24
C SER A 277 -6.01 -9.45 -40.88
N ILE A 278 -6.27 -10.75 -40.70
CA ILE A 278 -5.25 -11.74 -40.34
C ILE A 278 -5.08 -12.81 -41.43
N ARG A 279 -5.68 -12.60 -42.60
CA ARG A 279 -5.58 -13.51 -43.74
C ARG A 279 -4.20 -13.47 -44.36
N THR A 280 -3.72 -14.61 -44.83
CA THR A 280 -2.42 -14.78 -45.50
C THR A 280 -2.57 -15.09 -46.99
N ASP A 281 -3.80 -15.30 -47.47
CA ASP A 281 -4.14 -15.56 -48.88
C ASP A 281 -3.88 -14.37 -49.83
N TYR A 282 -3.43 -13.23 -49.30
CA TYR A 282 -2.97 -12.06 -50.03
C TYR A 282 -1.78 -12.32 -50.97
N LEU A 283 -1.07 -13.44 -50.80
CA LEU A 283 0.17 -13.72 -51.54
C LEU A 283 0.00 -14.49 -52.87
N GLY A 284 -1.21 -14.78 -53.38
CA GLY A 284 -1.25 -15.44 -54.69
C GLY A 284 -2.55 -15.89 -55.36
N SER A 285 -3.77 -15.42 -55.01
CA SER A 285 -4.94 -15.85 -55.80
C SER A 285 -6.04 -14.79 -55.96
N THR A 286 -6.39 -14.53 -57.23
CA THR A 286 -7.39 -13.57 -57.75
C THR A 286 -8.83 -14.11 -57.70
N SER A 287 -9.13 -15.10 -56.86
CA SER A 287 -10.49 -15.66 -56.76
C SER A 287 -11.34 -14.89 -55.73
N LYS A 288 -12.64 -14.69 -56.05
CA LYS A 288 -13.65 -14.02 -55.20
C LYS A 288 -13.51 -14.42 -53.72
N LYS A 289 -13.00 -13.50 -52.91
CA LYS A 289 -12.70 -13.69 -51.48
C LYS A 289 -13.97 -14.04 -50.71
N ARG A 290 -14.08 -15.29 -50.23
CA ARG A 290 -15.13 -15.67 -49.27
C ARG A 290 -14.76 -15.02 -47.93
N LYS A 291 -15.59 -14.07 -47.48
CA LYS A 291 -15.48 -13.43 -46.17
C LYS A 291 -15.67 -14.49 -45.09
N ILE A 292 -14.77 -14.50 -44.10
CA ILE A 292 -14.80 -15.46 -42.99
C ILE A 292 -15.19 -14.73 -41.73
N TYR A 293 -16.24 -15.26 -41.11
CA TYR A 293 -16.89 -14.69 -39.95
C TYR A 293 -16.95 -15.75 -38.85
N ILE A 294 -16.67 -15.34 -37.62
CA ILE A 294 -16.92 -16.18 -36.44
C ILE A 294 -18.08 -15.57 -35.69
N ASN A 295 -19.21 -16.29 -35.64
CA ASN A 295 -20.33 -15.89 -34.81
C ASN A 295 -20.16 -16.48 -33.40
N PRO A 296 -20.04 -15.65 -32.35
CA PRO A 296 -19.93 -16.14 -30.97
C PRO A 296 -21.14 -16.96 -30.50
N LYS A 297 -22.31 -16.85 -31.14
CA LYS A 297 -23.53 -17.60 -30.77
C LYS A 297 -23.71 -18.91 -31.54
N GLN A 298 -22.98 -19.14 -32.63
CA GLN A 298 -23.09 -20.32 -33.50
C GLN A 298 -21.73 -21.00 -33.62
N LEU A 299 -21.28 -21.67 -32.56
CA LEU A 299 -19.99 -22.39 -32.56
C LEU A 299 -20.00 -23.61 -33.49
N ASP A 300 -21.14 -24.31 -33.60
CA ASP A 300 -21.26 -25.56 -34.35
C ASP A 300 -21.17 -25.34 -35.88
N GLU A 301 -21.31 -24.10 -36.34
CA GLU A 301 -21.26 -23.70 -37.75
C GLU A 301 -19.87 -23.19 -38.18
N VAL A 302 -18.88 -23.18 -37.27
CA VAL A 302 -17.53 -22.67 -37.59
C VAL A 302 -16.70 -23.72 -38.34
N ASP A 303 -16.48 -23.48 -39.64
CA ASP A 303 -15.60 -24.28 -40.48
C ASP A 303 -14.12 -24.00 -40.15
N LEU A 304 -13.53 -24.86 -39.31
CA LEU A 304 -12.12 -24.77 -38.91
C LEU A 304 -11.14 -24.91 -40.08
N GLU A 305 -11.47 -25.71 -41.10
CA GLU A 305 -10.61 -25.92 -42.26
C GLU A 305 -10.56 -24.65 -43.13
N ALA A 306 -11.69 -23.95 -43.26
CA ALA A 306 -11.73 -22.64 -43.91
C ALA A 306 -10.91 -21.58 -43.16
N VAL A 307 -10.95 -21.58 -41.82
CA VAL A 307 -10.13 -20.67 -40.99
C VAL A 307 -8.64 -20.95 -41.17
N GLU A 308 -8.24 -22.23 -41.12
CA GLU A 308 -6.85 -22.66 -41.33
C GLU A 308 -6.33 -22.22 -42.69
N LYS A 309 -7.05 -22.55 -43.78
CA LYS A 309 -6.64 -22.20 -45.15
C LYS A 309 -6.52 -20.69 -45.37
N ALA A 310 -7.39 -19.89 -44.75
CA ALA A 310 -7.41 -18.45 -44.98
C ALA A 310 -6.38 -17.68 -44.15
N THR A 311 -6.07 -18.14 -42.94
CA THR A 311 -5.17 -17.44 -42.00
C THR A 311 -3.76 -18.01 -41.96
N GLY A 312 -3.55 -19.21 -42.52
CA GLY A 312 -2.29 -19.94 -42.44
C GLY A 312 -1.93 -20.38 -41.02
N LEU A 313 -2.92 -20.48 -40.12
CA LEU A 313 -2.75 -20.98 -38.76
C LEU A 313 -2.91 -22.50 -38.76
N ASP A 314 -2.04 -23.19 -38.03
CA ASP A 314 -2.16 -24.65 -37.87
C ASP A 314 -3.50 -25.04 -37.19
N PRO A 315 -3.91 -26.32 -37.25
CA PRO A 315 -5.20 -26.75 -36.68
C PRO A 315 -5.38 -26.42 -35.20
N GLY A 316 -4.29 -26.46 -34.41
CA GLY A 316 -4.31 -26.13 -32.99
C GLY A 316 -4.47 -24.63 -32.74
N GLN A 317 -3.76 -23.80 -33.51
CA GLN A 317 -3.86 -22.35 -33.47
C GLN A 317 -5.23 -21.86 -33.95
N SER A 318 -5.77 -22.45 -35.01
CA SER A 318 -7.11 -22.15 -35.53
C SER A 318 -8.19 -22.46 -34.50
N ARG A 319 -8.12 -23.64 -33.87
CA ARG A 319 -9.03 -24.01 -32.76
C ARG A 319 -8.90 -23.05 -31.58
N ALA A 320 -7.68 -22.67 -31.20
CA ALA A 320 -7.43 -21.75 -30.10
C ALA A 320 -7.93 -20.33 -30.41
N LEU A 321 -7.81 -19.84 -31.64
CA LEU A 321 -8.36 -18.56 -32.08
C LEU A 321 -9.89 -18.55 -31.97
N VAL A 322 -10.56 -19.56 -32.52
CA VAL A 322 -12.02 -19.69 -32.46
C VAL A 322 -12.48 -19.75 -31.01
N ALA A 323 -11.84 -20.58 -30.19
CA ALA A 323 -12.18 -20.68 -28.77
C ALA A 323 -11.95 -19.34 -28.03
N ALA A 324 -10.90 -18.58 -28.34
CA ALA A 324 -10.62 -17.29 -27.70
C ALA A 324 -11.64 -16.18 -28.06
N LEU A 325 -12.22 -16.23 -29.26
CA LEU A 325 -13.24 -15.28 -29.70
C LEU A 325 -14.64 -15.64 -29.18
N THR A 326 -14.87 -16.92 -28.87
CA THR A 326 -16.21 -17.46 -28.55
C THR A 326 -16.39 -17.85 -27.08
N ARG A 327 -15.35 -17.70 -26.25
CA ARG A 327 -15.40 -18.03 -24.82
C ARG A 327 -14.91 -16.86 -23.97
N GLU A 328 -15.62 -16.55 -22.89
CA GLU A 328 -15.23 -15.52 -21.92
C GLU A 328 -13.92 -15.88 -21.18
N TYR A 329 -13.59 -17.17 -21.10
CA TYR A 329 -12.35 -17.66 -20.50
C TYR A 329 -11.75 -18.79 -21.34
N ILE A 330 -10.44 -18.72 -21.58
CA ILE A 330 -9.68 -19.75 -22.28
C ILE A 330 -8.27 -19.86 -21.71
N LEU A 331 -7.78 -21.09 -21.59
CA LEU A 331 -6.38 -21.40 -21.34
C LEU A 331 -5.77 -21.99 -22.61
N ILE A 332 -4.80 -21.30 -23.21
CA ILE A 332 -4.09 -21.77 -24.40
C ILE A 332 -2.73 -22.30 -23.96
N GLN A 333 -2.57 -23.63 -23.99
CA GLN A 333 -1.30 -24.28 -23.71
C GLN A 333 -0.58 -24.61 -25.01
N GLY A 334 0.74 -24.39 -25.04
CA GLY A 334 1.57 -24.81 -26.17
C GLY A 334 3.04 -24.93 -25.76
N PRO A 335 3.81 -25.91 -26.30
CA PRO A 335 5.26 -26.02 -26.08
C PRO A 335 6.03 -24.75 -26.48
N PRO A 336 7.30 -24.59 -26.08
CA PRO A 336 8.17 -23.54 -26.63
C PRO A 336 8.17 -23.60 -28.17
N GLY A 337 8.10 -22.44 -28.84
CA GLY A 337 8.08 -22.38 -30.31
C GLY A 337 6.71 -22.61 -31.00
N SER A 338 5.67 -23.04 -30.28
CA SER A 338 4.31 -23.30 -30.84
C SER A 338 3.53 -22.07 -31.38
N GLY A 339 4.17 -20.92 -31.53
CA GLY A 339 3.52 -19.74 -32.09
C GLY A 339 2.50 -19.05 -31.16
N LYS A 340 2.52 -19.27 -29.84
CA LYS A 340 1.62 -18.57 -28.89
C LYS A 340 1.61 -17.04 -29.07
N THR A 341 2.77 -16.42 -29.25
CA THR A 341 2.88 -14.98 -29.55
C THR A 341 2.25 -14.64 -30.89
N HIS A 342 2.49 -15.47 -31.91
CA HIS A 342 1.95 -15.31 -33.26
C HIS A 342 0.41 -15.37 -33.29
N LEU A 343 -0.17 -16.30 -32.54
CA LEU A 343 -1.61 -16.41 -32.33
C LEU A 343 -2.17 -15.24 -31.52
N GLY A 344 -1.52 -14.88 -30.40
CA GLY A 344 -1.99 -13.82 -29.51
C GLY A 344 -2.05 -12.45 -30.19
N VAL A 345 -1.09 -12.13 -31.06
CA VAL A 345 -1.08 -10.87 -31.81
C VAL A 345 -2.17 -10.84 -32.89
N ARG A 346 -2.47 -11.97 -33.54
CA ARG A 346 -3.62 -12.07 -34.46
C ARG A 346 -4.95 -11.94 -33.75
N LEU A 347 -5.11 -12.59 -32.60
CA LEU A 347 -6.29 -12.41 -31.76
C LEU A 347 -6.47 -10.92 -31.40
N LEU A 348 -5.39 -10.25 -30.99
CA LEU A 348 -5.42 -8.81 -30.71
C LEU A 348 -5.84 -8.00 -31.95
N LYS A 349 -5.31 -8.32 -33.14
CA LYS A 349 -5.69 -7.65 -34.39
C LYS A 349 -7.18 -7.77 -34.66
N VAL A 350 -7.74 -8.98 -34.57
CA VAL A 350 -9.18 -9.22 -34.73
C VAL A 350 -10.01 -8.41 -33.73
N LEU A 351 -9.60 -8.35 -32.46
CA LEU A 351 -10.31 -7.59 -31.43
C LEU A 351 -10.22 -6.07 -31.62
N VAL A 352 -9.07 -5.55 -32.10
CA VAL A 352 -8.90 -4.13 -32.43
C VAL A 352 -9.74 -3.72 -33.63
N ASP A 353 -9.86 -4.59 -34.63
CA ASP A 353 -10.73 -4.35 -35.78
C ASP A 353 -12.20 -4.44 -35.38
N TYR A 354 -12.56 -5.42 -34.56
CA TYR A 354 -13.89 -5.53 -33.96
C TYR A 354 -14.24 -4.27 -33.16
N LYS A 355 -13.29 -3.69 -32.42
CA LYS A 355 -13.48 -2.41 -31.71
C LYS A 355 -13.76 -1.23 -32.65
N SER A 356 -13.21 -1.26 -33.87
CA SER A 356 -13.40 -0.20 -34.86
C SER A 356 -14.79 -0.23 -35.50
N ASP A 357 -15.51 -1.34 -35.35
CA ASP A 357 -16.92 -1.40 -35.71
C ASP A 357 -17.75 -0.60 -34.71
N VAL A 358 -18.46 0.42 -35.21
CA VAL A 358 -19.20 1.43 -34.43
C VAL A 358 -20.18 0.81 -33.44
N GLU A 359 -20.69 -0.38 -33.77
CA GLU A 359 -21.65 -1.09 -32.93
C GLU A 359 -21.00 -1.99 -31.86
N ALA A 360 -19.70 -2.28 -31.88
CA ALA A 360 -19.11 -3.27 -30.98
C ALA A 360 -18.82 -2.77 -29.55
N GLN A 361 -18.69 -1.45 -29.36
CA GLN A 361 -18.41 -0.79 -28.05
C GLN A 361 -17.41 -1.55 -27.16
N LEU A 362 -16.22 -1.88 -27.67
CA LEU A 362 -15.16 -2.55 -26.91
C LEU A 362 -14.25 -1.54 -26.17
N GLY A 363 -14.05 -1.77 -24.87
CA GLY A 363 -13.14 -0.99 -24.02
C GLY A 363 -11.65 -1.12 -24.41
N PRO A 364 -10.72 -0.57 -23.62
CA PRO A 364 -9.28 -0.82 -23.81
C PRO A 364 -8.97 -2.31 -23.61
N ILE A 365 -8.11 -2.87 -24.48
CA ILE A 365 -7.63 -4.24 -24.35
C ILE A 365 -6.33 -4.21 -23.55
N VAL A 366 -6.29 -4.95 -22.44
CA VAL A 366 -5.11 -5.02 -21.57
C VAL A 366 -4.34 -6.30 -21.85
N VAL A 367 -3.07 -6.17 -22.23
CA VAL A 367 -2.15 -7.29 -22.43
C VAL A 367 -1.13 -7.30 -21.29
N ILE A 368 -1.03 -8.43 -20.60
CA ILE A 368 -0.12 -8.61 -19.45
C ILE A 368 0.86 -9.72 -19.78
N CYS A 369 2.15 -9.49 -19.54
CA CYS A 369 3.22 -10.47 -19.71
C CYS A 369 4.09 -10.49 -18.47
N CYS A 370 4.62 -11.66 -18.10
CA CYS A 370 5.47 -11.80 -16.92
C CYS A 370 6.83 -11.09 -17.07
N THR A 371 7.34 -10.92 -18.30
CA THR A 371 8.63 -10.29 -18.55
C THR A 371 8.51 -9.15 -19.55
N ASN A 372 9.32 -8.11 -19.36
CA ASN A 372 9.42 -7.00 -20.30
C ASN A 372 9.85 -7.48 -21.70
N HIS A 373 10.80 -8.42 -21.78
CA HIS A 373 11.26 -8.96 -23.06
C HIS A 373 10.12 -9.65 -23.84
N THR A 374 9.27 -10.44 -23.16
CA THR A 374 8.10 -11.07 -23.81
C THR A 374 7.10 -10.02 -24.28
N LEU A 375 6.84 -8.99 -23.48
CA LEU A 375 5.97 -7.88 -23.86
C LEU A 375 6.51 -7.15 -25.09
N ASP A 376 7.81 -6.85 -25.11
CA ASP A 376 8.46 -6.10 -26.19
C ASP A 376 8.41 -6.87 -27.50
N ARG A 377 8.65 -8.18 -27.47
CA ARG A 377 8.48 -9.04 -28.65
C ARG A 377 7.02 -9.08 -29.12
N PHE A 378 6.07 -9.18 -28.20
CA PHE A 378 4.64 -9.17 -28.53
C PHE A 378 4.24 -7.86 -29.21
N LEU A 379 4.70 -6.74 -28.66
CA LEU A 379 4.41 -5.41 -29.16
C LEU A 379 5.03 -5.14 -30.54
N LYS A 380 6.27 -5.59 -30.80
CA LYS A 380 6.89 -5.51 -32.14
C LYS A 380 6.03 -6.18 -33.20
N HIS A 381 5.60 -7.42 -32.95
CA HIS A 381 4.71 -8.14 -33.85
C HIS A 381 3.34 -7.44 -34.01
N ALA A 382 2.86 -6.74 -32.98
CA ALA A 382 1.62 -5.96 -33.08
C ALA A 382 1.77 -4.74 -33.99
N VAL A 383 2.93 -4.07 -33.96
CA VAL A 383 3.28 -3.00 -34.92
C VAL A 383 3.36 -3.55 -36.34
N ASP A 384 3.98 -4.73 -36.53
CA ASP A 384 4.06 -5.40 -37.84
C ASP A 384 2.67 -5.70 -38.44
N LEU A 385 1.64 -5.89 -37.59
CA LEU A 385 0.24 -6.04 -37.99
C LEU A 385 -0.56 -4.72 -38.01
N HIS A 386 0.12 -3.57 -38.03
CA HIS A 386 -0.47 -2.23 -38.11
C HIS A 386 -1.41 -1.87 -36.94
N ILE A 387 -1.11 -2.37 -35.73
CA ILE A 387 -1.81 -1.99 -34.50
C ILE A 387 -1.13 -0.76 -33.90
N ASN A 388 -1.55 0.45 -34.31
CA ASN A 388 -0.79 1.67 -33.99
C ASN A 388 -1.26 2.39 -32.72
N LYS A 389 -2.46 2.06 -32.20
CA LYS A 389 -3.04 2.70 -31.00
C LYS A 389 -2.72 1.90 -29.74
N MET A 390 -1.45 1.88 -29.35
CA MET A 390 -0.96 1.12 -28.19
C MET A 390 -0.27 2.02 -27.16
N VAL A 391 -0.37 1.63 -25.90
CA VAL A 391 0.33 2.28 -24.78
C VAL A 391 1.04 1.19 -23.98
N ARG A 392 2.37 1.30 -23.84
CA ARG A 392 3.15 0.42 -22.96
C ARG A 392 3.29 1.07 -21.59
N ILE A 393 2.96 0.33 -20.54
CA ILE A 393 3.16 0.74 -19.15
C ILE A 393 4.27 -0.12 -18.55
N GLY A 394 5.35 0.51 -18.08
CA GLY A 394 6.48 -0.23 -17.50
C GLY A 394 7.75 0.61 -17.41
N VAL A 395 8.89 -0.05 -17.17
CA VAL A 395 10.20 0.57 -17.35
C VAL A 395 10.50 0.61 -18.85
N GLU A 396 11.22 1.64 -19.28
CA GLU A 396 11.72 1.83 -20.64
C GLU A 396 12.39 0.55 -21.16
N GLY A 397 12.06 0.16 -22.39
CA GLY A 397 12.64 -1.01 -23.05
C GLY A 397 12.99 -0.72 -24.50
N HIS A 398 13.54 -1.71 -25.20
CA HIS A 398 14.21 -1.54 -26.50
C HIS A 398 13.25 -1.44 -27.72
N ALA A 399 12.03 -0.95 -27.53
CA ALA A 399 11.05 -0.77 -28.60
C ALA A 399 10.81 0.73 -28.83
N GLU A 400 11.67 1.35 -29.65
CA GLU A 400 11.69 2.80 -29.90
C GLU A 400 10.41 3.33 -30.59
N GLU A 401 9.69 2.47 -31.30
CA GLU A 401 8.50 2.84 -32.10
C GLU A 401 7.21 2.97 -31.28
N ILE A 402 7.24 2.66 -29.98
CA ILE A 402 6.05 2.58 -29.14
C ILE A 402 6.13 3.63 -28.06
N ARG A 403 5.05 4.41 -27.89
CA ARG A 403 4.91 5.34 -26.78
C ARG A 403 4.95 4.56 -25.46
N VAL A 404 6.10 4.58 -24.80
CA VAL A 404 6.30 4.03 -23.47
C VAL A 404 5.90 5.10 -22.46
N ILE A 405 4.92 4.80 -21.64
CA ILE A 405 4.57 5.65 -20.51
C ILE A 405 5.20 5.01 -19.27
N ASN A 406 6.29 5.59 -18.82
CA ASN A 406 6.97 5.16 -17.60
C ASN A 406 6.12 5.47 -16.37
N GLY A 407 6.36 4.80 -15.23
CA GLY A 407 5.61 5.08 -13.99
C GLY A 407 5.60 6.56 -13.56
N LYS A 408 6.67 7.31 -13.85
CA LYS A 408 6.76 8.76 -13.65
C LYS A 408 5.88 9.54 -14.62
N GLU A 409 5.74 9.08 -15.86
CA GLU A 409 4.88 9.69 -16.88
C GLU A 409 3.42 9.32 -16.71
N VAL A 410 3.10 8.09 -16.29
CA VAL A 410 1.75 7.73 -15.85
C VAL A 410 1.37 8.63 -14.69
N SER A 411 2.28 8.85 -13.74
CA SER A 411 2.08 9.78 -12.63
C SER A 411 1.95 11.23 -13.11
N ARG A 412 2.66 11.67 -14.17
CA ARG A 412 2.55 13.03 -14.74
C ARG A 412 1.29 13.22 -15.59
N ALA A 413 0.91 12.26 -16.41
CA ALA A 413 -0.35 12.27 -17.17
C ALA A 413 -1.55 12.17 -16.20
N ARG A 414 -1.40 11.39 -15.13
CA ARG A 414 -2.31 11.37 -13.98
C ARG A 414 -2.39 12.73 -13.29
N LEU A 415 -1.25 13.35 -12.99
CA LEU A 415 -1.19 14.71 -12.46
C LEU A 415 -1.79 15.74 -13.43
N ALA A 416 -1.65 15.55 -14.75
CA ALA A 416 -2.21 16.44 -15.77
C ALA A 416 -3.74 16.27 -15.91
N ILE A 417 -4.25 15.04 -15.79
CA ILE A 417 -5.69 14.75 -15.69
C ILE A 417 -6.26 15.26 -14.35
N GLU A 418 -5.50 15.17 -13.26
CA GLU A 418 -5.82 15.77 -11.95
C GLU A 418 -5.82 17.32 -12.03
N GLN A 419 -4.86 17.93 -12.74
CA GLN A 419 -4.76 19.38 -12.97
C GLN A 419 -5.91 19.96 -13.82
N LEU A 420 -6.54 19.14 -14.67
CA LEU A 420 -7.72 19.54 -15.43
C LEU A 420 -8.99 19.61 -14.56
N SER A 421 -8.94 19.17 -13.30
CA SER A 421 -10.03 19.26 -12.32
C SER A 421 -9.71 20.34 -11.28
N GLN A 422 -9.88 21.61 -11.67
CA GLN A 422 -9.50 22.79 -10.87
C GLN A 422 -10.27 22.94 -9.53
N GLU A 423 -11.42 22.29 -9.37
CA GLU A 423 -12.19 22.31 -8.12
C GLU A 423 -11.69 21.29 -7.08
N THR A 424 -11.04 20.20 -7.51
CA THR A 424 -10.63 19.10 -6.62
C THR A 424 -9.32 19.35 -5.89
N ASP A 425 -8.42 20.16 -6.46
CA ASP A 425 -7.13 20.49 -5.83
C ASP A 425 -7.29 21.48 -4.66
N LYS A 426 -8.27 22.38 -4.73
CA LYS A 426 -8.51 23.39 -3.67
C LYS A 426 -8.87 22.76 -2.34
N GLU A 427 -9.76 21.75 -2.32
CA GLU A 427 -10.14 21.07 -1.07
C GLU A 427 -8.98 20.30 -0.43
N VAL A 428 -8.18 19.61 -1.25
CA VAL A 428 -7.00 18.89 -0.77
C VAL A 428 -5.95 19.87 -0.28
N GLU A 429 -5.76 20.98 -0.98
CA GLU A 429 -4.84 22.05 -0.59
C GLU A 429 -5.25 22.73 0.73
N VAL A 430 -6.54 23.01 0.93
CA VAL A 430 -7.06 23.54 2.20
C VAL A 430 -6.75 22.59 3.36
N LYS A 431 -6.96 21.28 3.18
CA LYS A 431 -6.65 20.27 4.19
C LYS A 431 -5.15 20.19 4.48
N LEU A 432 -4.31 20.26 3.45
CA LEU A 432 -2.85 20.27 3.60
C LEU A 432 -2.35 21.58 4.23
N LYS A 433 -3.04 22.71 4.01
CA LYS A 433 -2.77 23.98 4.69
C LYS A 433 -3.07 23.87 6.18
N SER A 434 -4.17 23.21 6.56
CA SER A 434 -4.47 22.89 7.96
C SER A 434 -3.39 21.97 8.57
N ALA A 435 -2.98 20.93 7.84
CA ALA A 435 -1.88 20.05 8.26
C ALA A 435 -0.57 20.81 8.50
N LYS A 436 -0.21 21.74 7.60
CA LYS A 436 0.93 22.66 7.79
C LYS A 436 0.77 23.53 9.03
N GLY A 437 -0.44 23.97 9.36
CA GLY A 437 -0.76 24.68 10.59
C GLY A 437 -0.38 23.87 11.83
N HIS A 438 -0.91 22.64 11.94
CA HIS A 438 -0.57 21.72 13.04
C HIS A 438 0.93 21.42 13.12
N LEU A 439 1.59 21.22 11.98
CA LEU A 439 3.03 21.01 11.94
C LEU A 439 3.82 22.23 12.47
N LYS A 440 3.37 23.46 12.21
CA LYS A 440 4.03 24.67 12.78
C LYS A 440 4.04 24.64 14.31
N HIS A 441 2.97 24.14 14.94
CA HIS A 441 2.93 23.99 16.40
C HIS A 441 3.95 22.96 16.91
N ILE A 442 4.13 21.85 16.19
CA ILE A 442 5.14 20.83 16.54
C ILE A 442 6.56 21.38 16.35
N VAL A 443 6.80 22.13 15.27
CA VAL A 443 8.08 22.82 15.02
C VAL A 443 8.38 23.84 16.10
N ALA A 444 7.38 24.62 16.51
CA ALA A 444 7.53 25.57 17.61
C ALA A 444 7.83 24.87 18.94
N ALA A 445 7.15 23.76 19.26
CA ALA A 445 7.44 22.95 20.43
C ALA A 445 8.89 22.43 20.45
N ARG A 446 9.46 22.07 19.28
CA ARG A 446 10.89 21.76 19.16
C ARG A 446 11.76 22.96 19.53
N TYR A 447 11.53 24.13 18.93
CA TYR A 447 12.33 25.33 19.21
C TYR A 447 12.27 25.73 20.68
N ASN A 448 11.09 25.64 21.30
CA ASN A 448 10.89 25.86 22.71
C ASN A 448 11.68 24.87 23.58
N ALA A 449 11.65 23.57 23.24
CA ALA A 449 12.44 22.56 23.93
C ALA A 449 13.95 22.78 23.80
N VAL A 450 14.43 23.29 22.65
CA VAL A 450 15.85 23.61 22.44
C VAL A 450 16.27 24.85 23.24
N ARG A 451 15.45 25.90 23.24
CA ARG A 451 15.76 27.20 23.87
C ARG A 451 15.64 27.15 25.39
N GLY A 452 14.75 26.31 25.91
CA GLY A 452 14.45 26.25 27.34
C GLY A 452 13.47 27.33 27.83
N TYR A 453 12.97 28.21 26.95
CA TYR A 453 11.98 29.24 27.29
C TYR A 453 10.95 29.43 26.17
N PHE A 454 9.82 30.06 26.49
CA PHE A 454 8.72 30.33 25.57
C PHE A 454 8.84 31.74 24.99
N VAL A 455 8.76 31.86 23.67
CA VAL A 455 8.52 33.15 23.01
C VAL A 455 7.03 33.50 23.08
N GLU A 456 6.68 34.76 22.89
CA GLU A 456 5.31 35.29 22.98
C GLU A 456 4.27 34.44 22.22
N ASP A 457 4.58 34.07 20.97
CA ASP A 457 3.75 33.19 20.14
C ASP A 457 3.52 31.80 20.76
N ASP A 458 4.51 31.26 21.48
CA ASP A 458 4.43 29.97 22.16
C ASP A 458 3.68 30.08 23.48
N LEU A 459 3.86 31.17 24.22
CA LEU A 459 3.06 31.50 25.41
C LEU A 459 1.58 31.61 25.05
N ARG A 460 1.27 32.26 23.93
CA ARG A 460 -0.10 32.37 23.41
C ARG A 460 -0.71 31.02 23.11
N ARG A 461 0.05 30.11 22.50
CA ARG A 461 -0.40 28.73 22.23
C ARG A 461 -0.57 27.92 23.51
N LEU A 462 0.33 28.08 24.48
CA LEU A 462 0.24 27.42 25.77
C LEU A 462 -0.98 27.90 26.55
N LEU A 463 -1.23 29.21 26.59
CA LEU A 463 -2.37 29.79 27.29
C LEU A 463 -3.71 29.36 26.66
N ASP A 464 -3.81 29.32 25.32
CA ASP A 464 -4.98 28.78 24.63
C ASP A 464 -5.21 27.29 24.95
N PHE A 465 -4.13 26.51 25.04
CA PHE A 465 -4.20 25.10 25.45
C PHE A 465 -4.66 24.93 26.89
N LEU A 466 -4.09 25.69 27.83
CA LEU A 466 -4.48 25.67 29.24
C LEU A 466 -5.94 26.08 29.40
N THR A 467 -6.39 27.15 28.76
CA THR A 467 -7.79 27.62 28.85
C THR A 467 -8.79 26.57 28.35
N LYS A 468 -8.42 25.79 27.33
CA LYS A 468 -9.30 24.75 26.75
C LYS A 468 -9.28 23.44 27.53
N LYS A 469 -8.10 22.98 27.96
CA LYS A 469 -7.91 21.66 28.57
C LYS A 469 -7.92 21.67 30.10
N TYR A 470 -7.41 22.75 30.70
CA TYR A 470 -7.34 22.97 32.15
C TYR A 470 -7.95 24.34 32.52
N PRO A 471 -9.27 24.51 32.40
CA PRO A 471 -9.91 25.83 32.50
C PRO A 471 -9.62 26.55 33.82
N ASN A 472 -9.56 25.81 34.94
CA ASN A 472 -9.24 26.35 36.26
C ASN A 472 -7.81 26.89 36.34
N ILE A 473 -6.85 26.23 35.69
CA ILE A 473 -5.45 26.69 35.62
C ILE A 473 -5.36 27.90 34.70
N GLY A 474 -5.99 27.86 33.53
CA GLY A 474 -6.00 28.98 32.58
C GLY A 474 -6.61 30.26 33.17
N ALA A 475 -7.71 30.13 33.92
CA ALA A 475 -8.40 31.25 34.55
C ALA A 475 -7.55 32.02 35.57
N GLN A 476 -6.61 31.35 36.23
CA GLN A 476 -5.70 31.98 37.20
C GLN A 476 -4.70 32.96 36.56
N PHE A 477 -4.37 32.77 35.27
CA PHE A 477 -3.55 33.71 34.52
C PHE A 477 -4.37 34.89 33.96
N GLY A 478 -5.69 34.73 33.83
CA GLY A 478 -6.68 35.77 33.51
C GLY A 478 -7.76 35.30 32.53
N ASN A 479 -8.86 36.06 32.44
CA ASN A 479 -9.94 35.78 31.48
C ASN A 479 -9.54 36.22 30.07
N CYS A 480 -8.98 35.29 29.30
CA CYS A 480 -8.40 35.53 27.98
C CYS A 480 -9.41 35.59 26.81
N LEU A 481 -10.67 35.96 27.08
CA LEU A 481 -11.74 35.95 26.06
C LEU A 481 -11.70 37.15 25.10
N ASP A 482 -10.97 38.22 25.43
CA ASP A 482 -10.85 39.43 24.59
C ASP A 482 -9.44 39.59 23.98
N LEU A 483 -9.40 39.80 22.65
CA LEU A 483 -8.21 40.17 21.89
C LEU A 483 -7.88 41.66 22.15
N GLY A 484 -6.97 41.96 23.10
CA GLY A 484 -6.53 43.32 23.43
C GLY A 484 -5.52 43.37 24.58
N ALA A 485 -5.30 44.54 25.19
CA ALA A 485 -4.29 44.76 26.25
C ALA A 485 -4.44 43.87 27.50
N GLN A 486 -5.63 43.30 27.73
CA GLN A 486 -5.84 42.31 28.80
C GLN A 486 -5.20 40.96 28.48
N PHE A 487 -5.11 40.58 27.20
CA PHE A 487 -4.46 39.35 26.74
C PHE A 487 -2.94 39.43 26.94
N ASP A 488 -2.32 40.56 26.62
CA ASP A 488 -0.88 40.78 26.80
C ASP A 488 -0.49 40.68 28.28
N ASN A 489 -1.30 41.25 29.18
CA ASN A 489 -1.12 41.09 30.63
C ASN A 489 -1.22 39.63 31.11
N CYS A 490 -2.02 38.78 30.45
CA CYS A 490 -2.12 37.36 30.78
C CYS A 490 -0.86 36.60 30.32
N LEU A 491 -0.31 36.96 29.16
CA LEU A 491 0.94 36.38 28.64
C LEU A 491 2.13 36.75 29.53
N ASP A 492 2.21 38.01 29.96
CA ASP A 492 3.27 38.48 30.86
C ASP A 492 3.24 37.75 32.22
N ARG A 493 2.04 37.49 32.76
CA ARG A 493 1.86 36.70 33.98
C ARG A 493 2.32 35.26 33.81
N LEU A 494 1.97 34.63 32.69
CA LEU A 494 2.39 33.26 32.38
C LEU A 494 3.91 33.18 32.18
N ALA A 495 4.50 34.15 31.47
CA ALA A 495 5.95 34.27 31.30
C ALA A 495 6.67 34.41 32.64
N THR A 496 6.21 35.36 33.46
CA THR A 496 6.75 35.61 34.80
C THR A 496 6.64 34.37 35.68
N TRP A 497 5.51 33.65 35.62
CA TRP A 497 5.30 32.43 36.38
C TRP A 497 6.27 31.31 36.00
N LEU A 498 6.55 31.14 34.70
CA LEU A 498 7.53 30.16 34.19
C LEU A 498 8.97 30.50 34.57
N GLU A 499 9.30 31.79 34.70
CA GLU A 499 10.66 32.25 35.01
C GLU A 499 10.93 32.39 36.52
N CYS A 500 9.88 32.38 37.35
CA CYS A 500 10.00 32.57 38.81
C CYS A 500 9.87 31.27 39.59
N GLY A 501 10.73 31.09 40.60
CA GLY A 501 10.60 30.01 41.59
C GLY A 501 11.92 29.70 42.28
N LYS A 502 11.86 29.21 43.53
CA LYS A 502 13.04 28.66 44.21
C LYS A 502 13.26 27.21 43.77
N PRO A 503 14.51 26.79 43.53
CA PRO A 503 14.81 25.39 43.24
C PRO A 503 14.55 24.53 44.49
N GLN A 504 14.02 23.33 44.29
CA GLN A 504 13.66 22.40 45.34
C GLN A 504 14.15 20.99 44.99
N THR A 505 14.72 20.28 45.96
CA THR A 505 15.43 19.01 45.73
C THR A 505 14.52 17.79 45.53
N GLU A 506 13.28 17.83 46.00
CA GLU A 506 12.30 16.75 45.81
C GLU A 506 11.13 17.23 44.96
N ILE A 507 10.98 16.65 43.78
CA ILE A 507 9.88 16.93 42.86
C ILE A 507 8.76 15.91 43.13
N ARG A 508 7.57 16.42 43.43
CA ARG A 508 6.37 15.61 43.70
C ARG A 508 5.80 15.02 42.40
N ASP A 509 4.95 13.99 42.52
CA ASP A 509 4.31 13.34 41.37
C ASP A 509 3.46 14.31 40.53
N VAL A 510 3.48 14.15 39.21
CA VAL A 510 2.78 15.03 38.25
C VAL A 510 1.28 15.12 38.55
N GLY A 511 0.65 14.03 38.98
CA GLY A 511 -0.78 14.03 39.31
C GLY A 511 -1.11 14.93 40.50
N VAL A 512 -0.23 14.97 41.51
CA VAL A 512 -0.36 15.86 42.66
C VAL A 512 -0.14 17.31 42.25
N LEU A 513 0.85 17.58 41.41
CA LEU A 513 1.14 18.92 40.91
C LEU A 513 -0.02 19.49 40.09
N LEU A 514 -0.69 18.66 39.27
CA LEU A 514 -1.86 19.09 38.50
C LEU A 514 -3.05 19.43 39.41
N LEU A 515 -3.32 18.62 40.43
CA LEU A 515 -4.39 18.88 41.40
C LEU A 515 -4.13 20.16 42.21
N GLU A 516 -2.88 20.43 42.57
CA GLU A 516 -2.52 21.64 43.30
C GLU A 516 -2.58 22.88 42.39
N ALA A 517 -2.08 22.77 41.16
CA ALA A 517 -2.17 23.80 40.13
C ALA A 517 -3.63 24.21 39.82
N GLU A 518 -4.57 23.27 39.87
CA GLU A 518 -6.00 23.56 39.69
C GLU A 518 -6.57 24.51 40.75
N ASN A 519 -5.99 24.51 41.96
CA ASN A 519 -6.40 25.36 43.07
C ASN A 519 -5.58 26.66 43.14
N ASP A 520 -4.25 26.56 43.04
CA ASP A 520 -3.33 27.69 43.09
C ASP A 520 -2.03 27.37 42.33
N VAL A 521 -1.84 27.98 41.15
CA VAL A 521 -0.60 27.79 40.36
C VAL A 521 0.63 28.39 41.05
N THR A 522 0.46 29.33 41.98
CA THR A 522 1.58 30.04 42.61
C THR A 522 2.24 29.26 43.74
N SER A 523 1.57 28.24 44.29
CA SER A 523 2.10 27.38 45.37
C SER A 523 3.27 26.49 44.91
N LEU A 524 3.42 26.29 43.61
CA LEU A 524 4.41 25.41 42.99
C LEU A 524 5.82 26.03 42.98
N SER A 525 6.84 25.19 43.18
CA SER A 525 8.26 25.57 43.10
C SER A 525 8.76 25.73 41.66
N GLY A 526 9.93 26.33 41.45
CA GLY A 526 10.45 26.58 40.08
C GLY A 526 10.62 25.29 39.26
N ASP A 527 11.14 24.24 39.89
CA ASP A 527 11.38 22.95 39.23
C ASP A 527 10.06 22.21 38.92
N GLU A 528 9.05 22.37 39.76
CA GLU A 528 7.70 21.82 39.54
C GLU A 528 6.99 22.52 38.37
N ARG A 529 7.17 23.84 38.24
CA ARG A 529 6.63 24.63 37.11
C ARG A 529 7.28 24.22 35.79
N ASP A 530 8.61 24.05 35.76
CA ASP A 530 9.33 23.56 34.58
C ASP A 530 8.90 22.12 34.22
N LEU A 531 8.67 21.25 35.21
CA LEU A 531 8.13 19.92 34.97
C LEU A 531 6.73 19.98 34.33
N LEU A 532 5.81 20.77 34.89
CA LEU A 532 4.46 20.95 34.32
C LEU A 532 4.53 21.54 32.91
N ALA A 533 5.40 22.52 32.67
CA ALA A 533 5.61 23.08 31.34
C ALA A 533 6.08 22.02 30.32
N LYS A 534 6.97 21.10 30.72
CA LYS A 534 7.39 19.95 29.89
C LYS A 534 6.24 18.98 29.65
N VAL A 535 5.42 18.68 30.67
CA VAL A 535 4.24 17.80 30.53
C VAL A 535 3.24 18.42 29.55
N TRP A 536 2.85 19.68 29.75
CA TRP A 536 1.92 20.38 28.86
C TRP A 536 2.46 20.46 27.43
N ARG A 537 3.75 20.73 27.24
CA ARG A 537 4.38 20.68 25.91
C ARG A 537 4.23 19.30 25.26
N SER A 538 4.47 18.23 26.00
CA SER A 538 4.30 16.85 25.51
C SER A 538 2.85 16.55 25.12
N GLU A 539 1.88 17.00 25.92
CA GLU A 539 0.46 16.84 25.63
C GLU A 539 0.02 17.66 24.41
N MET A 540 0.50 18.90 24.29
CA MET A 540 0.27 19.74 23.11
C MET A 540 0.82 19.07 21.85
N VAL A 541 2.04 18.52 21.89
CA VAL A 541 2.61 17.76 20.77
C VAL A 541 1.71 16.57 20.43
N THR A 542 1.22 15.83 21.43
CA THR A 542 0.28 14.72 21.21
C THR A 542 -0.99 15.18 20.49
N GLN A 543 -1.66 16.21 20.98
CA GLN A 543 -2.88 16.75 20.36
C GLN A 543 -2.63 17.24 18.93
N GLN A 544 -1.51 17.93 18.69
CA GLN A 544 -1.18 18.45 17.36
C GLN A 544 -0.77 17.34 16.39
N SER A 545 -0.09 16.28 16.84
CA SER A 545 0.23 15.11 16.02
C SER A 545 -1.01 14.33 15.59
N GLU A 546 -1.99 14.16 16.49
CA GLU A 546 -3.27 13.51 16.17
C GLU A 546 -4.08 14.35 15.16
N ALA A 547 -4.15 15.67 15.36
CA ALA A 547 -4.81 16.59 14.43
C ALA A 547 -4.10 16.63 13.07
N LEU A 548 -2.75 16.61 13.06
CA LEU A 548 -1.94 16.49 11.85
C LEU A 548 -2.28 15.21 11.10
N PHE A 549 -2.27 14.07 11.79
CA PHE A 549 -2.64 12.77 11.20
C PHE A 549 -4.06 12.80 10.62
N ALA A 550 -5.04 13.32 11.37
CA ALA A 550 -6.42 13.41 10.90
C ALA A 550 -6.55 14.26 9.62
N CYS A 551 -5.79 15.36 9.51
CA CYS A 551 -5.77 16.18 8.30
C CYS A 551 -5.14 15.44 7.11
N LEU A 552 -4.03 14.73 7.33
CA LEU A 552 -3.34 13.93 6.31
C LEU A 552 -4.21 12.76 5.84
N ASP A 553 -4.83 12.02 6.76
CA ASP A 553 -5.74 10.91 6.45
C ASP A 553 -6.96 11.39 5.65
N ARG A 554 -7.58 12.51 6.04
CA ARG A 554 -8.69 13.12 5.26
C ARG A 554 -8.26 13.58 3.87
N ALA A 555 -7.02 14.02 3.70
CA ALA A 555 -6.48 14.38 2.39
C ALA A 555 -6.25 13.11 1.53
N ASN A 556 -5.66 12.06 2.11
CA ASN A 556 -5.40 10.79 1.45
C ASN A 556 -6.69 10.05 1.07
N LYS A 557 -7.68 9.96 1.96
CA LYS A 557 -9.01 9.39 1.67
C LYS A 557 -9.73 10.14 0.56
N ARG A 558 -9.64 11.46 0.53
CA ARG A 558 -10.23 12.27 -0.56
C ARG A 558 -9.56 11.96 -1.89
N ARG A 559 -8.23 11.86 -1.93
CA ARG A 559 -7.49 11.42 -3.13
C ARG A 559 -7.93 10.03 -3.60
N GLN A 560 -8.11 9.08 -2.68
CA GLN A 560 -8.59 7.73 -3.01
C GLN A 560 -10.05 7.73 -3.50
N THR A 561 -10.93 8.52 -2.88
CA THR A 561 -12.33 8.63 -3.32
C THR A 561 -12.42 9.23 -4.73
N ILE A 562 -11.60 10.24 -5.01
CA ILE A 562 -11.49 10.82 -6.36
C ILE A 562 -10.98 9.77 -7.35
N ARG A 563 -9.96 8.98 -6.98
CA ARG A 563 -9.45 7.85 -7.78
C ARG A 563 -10.58 6.87 -8.16
N ASN A 564 -11.43 6.51 -7.19
CA ASN A 564 -12.52 5.55 -7.40
C ASN A 564 -13.70 6.16 -8.19
N ASN A 565 -13.98 7.45 -8.02
CA ASN A 565 -15.06 8.12 -8.76
C ASN A 565 -14.68 8.39 -10.22
N ASN A 566 -13.41 8.71 -10.49
CA ASN A 566 -12.92 8.86 -11.86
C ASN A 566 -12.87 7.52 -12.59
N SER A 567 -12.63 6.39 -11.90
CA SER A 567 -12.75 5.06 -12.51
C SER A 567 -14.19 4.68 -12.83
N LYS A 568 -15.18 5.14 -12.05
CA LYS A 568 -16.62 4.92 -12.31
C LYS A 568 -17.17 5.79 -13.44
N LYS A 569 -16.67 7.02 -13.61
CA LYS A 569 -17.07 7.91 -14.74
C LYS A 569 -16.60 7.41 -16.11
N THR A 570 -15.64 6.48 -16.15
CA THR A 570 -15.18 5.84 -17.39
C THR A 570 -15.95 4.56 -17.76
N ASP A 571 -16.92 4.13 -16.94
CA ASP A 571 -17.88 3.10 -17.33
C ASP A 571 -19.09 3.76 -18.00
N PRO A 572 -19.35 3.54 -19.30
CA PRO A 572 -20.59 3.96 -19.92
C PRO A 572 -21.68 2.95 -19.50
N HIS A 573 -22.20 3.09 -18.28
CA HIS A 573 -23.51 2.49 -18.01
C HIS A 573 -24.57 3.36 -18.70
N PRO A 574 -25.43 2.76 -19.57
CA PRO A 574 -26.51 3.50 -20.19
C PRO A 574 -27.50 3.87 -19.08
N SER A 575 -27.66 5.17 -18.84
CA SER A 575 -28.77 5.67 -18.03
C SER A 575 -30.07 5.26 -18.72
N SER A 576 -30.87 4.48 -18.00
CA SER A 576 -32.26 4.16 -18.31
C SER A 576 -33.07 5.46 -18.30
N SER A 577 -33.10 6.13 -19.45
CA SER A 577 -34.09 7.17 -19.74
C SER A 577 -35.25 6.50 -20.44
N THR A 578 -36.21 6.01 -19.66
CA THR A 578 -37.52 5.60 -20.14
C THR A 578 -38.23 6.84 -20.69
N ARG A 579 -38.05 7.15 -21.97
CA ARG A 579 -39.01 7.98 -22.71
C ARG A 579 -40.11 7.05 -23.20
N MET A 580 -41.23 7.07 -22.47
CA MET A 580 -42.51 6.66 -23.02
C MET A 580 -42.77 7.48 -24.29
N LEU A 581 -42.85 6.80 -25.42
CA LEU A 581 -43.44 7.34 -26.63
C LEU A 581 -44.95 7.15 -26.51
N SER A 582 -45.65 8.24 -26.20
CA SER A 582 -47.05 8.42 -26.56
C SER A 582 -47.09 9.44 -27.71
N GLY A 583 -47.69 9.04 -28.83
CA GLY A 583 -47.81 9.85 -30.03
C GLY A 583 -47.65 9.01 -31.28
#